data_AF-A0A7V2SJ88-F1
#
_entry.id   AF-A0A7V2SJ88-F1
#
_cell.length_a   1.000
_cell.length_b   1.000
_cell.length_c   1.000
_cell.angle_alpha   90.00
_cell.angle_beta   90.00
_cell.angle_gamma   90.00
#
_symmetry.space_group_name_H-M   'P 1'
#
loop_
_entity.id
_entity.type
_entity.pdbx_description
1 polymer ?
#
loop_
_entity_poly.entity_id
_entity_poly.type
_entity_poly.pdbx_seq_one_letter_code
_entity_poly.pdbx_strand_id
1 'polypeptide(L)'
;MQRRDFLLVSFLGPWLLSAVEIEPISSDLPLGKALFINCLQRTQTQQLLKEYLMAALGSTYKNPKEELPKSVEKYDKRFRVLYDYFMKRLQDDAARKKMEEGKRLWEESKAMLLAPPSKQNALKLQENFKKMIHLLGAPKVLKTKKSFQAVAKTGHLCREPLFMSNLYLMKLWGID
;
A
#
# COMPACT_ATOMS: atom_id res chain seq x y z
N MET A 1 -52.91 1.38 -27.28
CA MET A 1 -52.34 1.70 -25.95
C MET A 1 -51.47 0.52 -25.51
N GLN A 2 -50.36 0.28 -26.21
CA GLN A 2 -48.98 0.72 -25.94
C GLN A 2 -48.31 -0.10 -24.81
N ARG A 3 -47.65 -1.20 -25.23
CA ARG A 3 -46.69 -1.99 -24.45
C ARG A 3 -45.52 -1.09 -24.06
N ARG A 4 -45.11 -1.13 -22.80
CA ARG A 4 -43.87 -0.53 -22.32
C ARG A 4 -42.89 -1.63 -21.97
N ASP A 5 -41.96 -1.85 -22.89
CA ASP A 5 -40.76 -2.64 -22.68
C ASP A 5 -39.89 -1.92 -21.63
N PHE A 6 -39.66 -2.56 -20.49
CA PHE A 6 -38.68 -2.11 -19.51
C PHE A 6 -37.31 -2.65 -19.91
N LEU A 7 -36.55 -1.84 -20.64
CA LEU A 7 -35.12 -2.05 -20.83
C LEU A 7 -34.42 -1.84 -19.48
N LEU A 8 -34.00 -2.94 -18.86
CA LEU A 8 -32.99 -2.95 -17.82
C LEU A 8 -31.67 -2.49 -18.45
N VAL A 9 -31.41 -1.19 -18.39
CA VAL A 9 -30.09 -0.63 -18.71
C VAL A 9 -29.16 -0.98 -17.56
N SER A 10 -28.36 -2.02 -17.78
CA SER A 10 -27.25 -2.44 -16.93
C SER A 10 -26.20 -1.32 -16.85
N PHE A 11 -26.39 -0.37 -15.94
CA PHE A 11 -25.33 0.56 -15.53
C PHE A 11 -24.34 -0.18 -14.60
N LEU A 12 -23.67 -1.20 -15.13
CA LEU A 12 -22.40 -1.65 -14.58
C LEU A 12 -21.31 -0.74 -15.14
N GLY A 13 -21.29 0.49 -14.64
CA GLY A 13 -20.17 1.40 -14.88
C GLY A 13 -18.89 0.70 -14.39
N PRO A 14 -17.81 0.68 -15.19
CA PRO A 14 -16.56 0.09 -14.77
C PRO A 14 -15.98 0.99 -13.69
N TRP A 15 -16.30 0.70 -12.43
CA TRP A 15 -15.48 1.09 -11.30
C TRP A 15 -14.17 0.30 -11.42
N LEU A 16 -13.38 0.70 -12.41
CA LEU A 16 -11.97 0.42 -12.48
C LEU A 16 -11.42 0.90 -11.14
N LEU A 17 -10.96 -0.05 -10.33
CA LEU A 17 -9.95 0.17 -9.30
C LEU A 17 -8.71 0.73 -10.02
N SER A 18 -8.78 2.00 -10.40
CA SER A 18 -7.62 2.81 -10.71
C SER A 18 -6.83 2.83 -9.41
N ALA A 19 -5.58 2.35 -9.47
CA ALA A 19 -4.66 2.52 -8.36
C ALA A 19 -4.70 3.99 -7.98
N VAL A 20 -4.96 4.29 -6.71
CA VAL A 20 -4.99 5.67 -6.20
C VAL A 20 -3.62 6.28 -6.51
N GLU A 21 -3.56 7.09 -7.56
CA GLU A 21 -2.39 7.89 -7.87
C GLU A 21 -2.32 8.99 -6.83
N ILE A 22 -1.30 8.91 -5.97
CA ILE A 22 -1.03 9.97 -5.00
C ILE A 22 -0.04 10.91 -5.69
N GLU A 23 -0.45 12.17 -5.85
CA GLU A 23 0.37 13.27 -6.37
C GLU A 23 1.75 13.38 -5.67
N PRO A 24 2.75 13.99 -6.35
CA PRO A 24 4.05 14.26 -5.74
C PRO A 24 3.92 15.08 -4.45
N ILE A 25 4.75 14.72 -3.47
CA ILE A 25 4.65 15.13 -2.06
C ILE A 25 5.75 16.17 -1.78
N SER A 26 5.37 17.36 -1.29
CA SER A 26 6.30 18.41 -0.81
C SER A 26 6.68 18.20 0.66
N SER A 27 7.84 18.68 1.12
CA SER A 27 8.26 18.61 2.52
C SER A 27 7.42 19.47 3.48
N ASP A 28 6.68 20.44 2.95
CA ASP A 28 5.92 21.43 3.72
C ASP A 28 4.43 21.08 3.86
N LEU A 29 4.12 19.79 3.90
CA LEU A 29 2.74 19.32 3.96
C LEU A 29 2.05 19.59 5.31
N PRO A 30 0.77 19.99 5.28
CA PRO A 30 -0.07 19.97 6.47
C PRO A 30 -0.08 18.58 7.10
N LEU A 31 -0.03 18.50 8.43
CA LEU A 31 0.01 17.23 9.18
C LEU A 31 -1.09 16.25 8.76
N GLY A 32 -2.29 16.74 8.48
CA GLY A 32 -3.39 15.90 8.01
C GLY A 32 -3.15 15.26 6.65
N LYS A 33 -2.52 15.98 5.71
CA LYS A 33 -2.17 15.43 4.39
C LYS A 33 -1.04 14.40 4.52
N ALA A 34 -0.02 14.66 5.34
CA ALA A 34 1.04 13.69 5.64
C ALA A 34 0.48 12.40 6.28
N LEU A 35 -0.47 12.53 7.22
CA LEU A 35 -1.15 11.39 7.85
C LEU A 35 -1.98 10.58 6.88
N PHE A 36 -2.75 11.25 6.01
CA PHE A 36 -3.53 10.61 4.97
C PHE A 36 -2.66 9.80 4.01
N ILE A 37 -1.58 10.41 3.51
CA ILE A 37 -0.63 9.75 2.62
C ILE A 37 0.03 8.55 3.32
N ASN A 38 0.45 8.68 4.58
CA ASN A 38 1.02 7.55 5.33
C ASN A 38 0.02 6.38 5.45
N CYS A 39 -1.27 6.67 5.61
CA CYS A 39 -2.30 5.63 5.60
C CYS A 39 -2.41 4.95 4.23
N LEU A 40 -2.38 5.73 3.15
CA LEU A 40 -2.40 5.18 1.79
C LEU A 40 -1.15 4.35 1.47
N GLN A 41 0.04 4.73 1.95
CA GLN A 41 1.26 3.96 1.75
C GLN A 41 1.15 2.53 2.32
N ARG A 42 0.49 2.37 3.48
CA ARG A 42 0.26 1.04 4.06
C ARG A 42 -0.66 0.16 3.22
N THR A 43 -1.58 0.77 2.47
CA THR A 43 -2.41 0.05 1.49
C THR A 43 -1.58 -0.31 0.26
N GLN A 44 -0.70 0.60 -0.18
CA GLN A 44 0.17 0.39 -1.34
C GLN A 44 1.19 -0.73 -1.15
N THR A 45 1.68 -0.99 0.06
CA THR A 45 2.52 -2.17 0.30
C THR A 45 1.81 -3.47 -0.08
N GLN A 46 0.49 -3.55 0.16
CA GLN A 46 -0.29 -4.74 -0.23
C GLN A 46 -0.53 -4.79 -1.75
N GLN A 47 -0.67 -3.63 -2.39
CA GLN A 47 -0.77 -3.54 -3.85
C GLN A 47 0.53 -3.95 -4.55
N LEU A 48 1.69 -3.57 -4.01
CA LEU A 48 3.00 -4.01 -4.50
C LEU A 48 3.17 -5.53 -4.41
N LEU A 49 2.79 -6.13 -3.27
CA LEU A 49 2.80 -7.59 -3.13
C LEU A 49 1.86 -8.26 -4.15
N LYS A 50 0.68 -7.69 -4.38
CA LYS A 50 -0.24 -8.18 -5.40
C LYS A 50 0.38 -8.17 -6.80
N GLU A 51 0.97 -7.04 -7.20
CA GLU A 51 1.63 -6.90 -8.50
C GLU A 51 2.79 -7.89 -8.65
N TYR A 52 3.59 -8.09 -7.60
CA TYR A 52 4.65 -9.09 -7.55
C TYR A 52 4.12 -10.51 -7.77
N LEU A 53 3.07 -10.90 -7.05
CA LEU A 53 2.44 -12.22 -7.19
C LEU A 53 1.81 -12.42 -8.57
N MET A 54 1.16 -11.38 -9.11
CA MET A 54 0.58 -11.42 -10.45
C MET A 54 1.66 -11.57 -11.53
N ALA A 55 2.79 -10.87 -11.40
CA ALA A 55 3.93 -11.04 -12.29
C ALA A 55 4.50 -12.47 -12.23
N ALA A 56 4.56 -13.05 -11.03
CA ALA A 56 5.05 -14.40 -10.80
C ALA A 56 4.14 -15.49 -11.39
N LEU A 57 2.83 -15.29 -11.29
CA LEU A 57 1.81 -16.17 -11.86
C LEU A 57 1.65 -16.01 -13.38
N GLY A 58 2.46 -15.14 -14.02
CA GLY A 58 2.37 -14.91 -15.46
C GLY A 58 1.10 -14.18 -15.90
N SER A 59 0.42 -13.47 -15.00
CA SER A 59 -0.78 -12.71 -15.33
C SER A 59 -0.48 -11.60 -16.34
N THR A 60 -1.31 -11.48 -17.37
CA THR A 60 -1.27 -10.39 -18.37
C THR A 60 -2.18 -9.21 -18.00
N TYR A 61 -3.11 -9.39 -17.05
CA TYR A 61 -4.00 -8.31 -16.63
C TYR A 61 -3.21 -7.14 -16.03
N LYS A 62 -3.32 -5.95 -16.65
CA LYS A 62 -2.63 -4.71 -16.27
C LYS A 62 -1.09 -4.79 -16.30
N ASN A 63 -0.50 -5.72 -17.05
CA ASN A 63 0.95 -5.82 -17.28
C ASN A 63 1.82 -5.70 -16.01
N PRO A 64 1.64 -6.57 -14.99
CA PRO A 64 2.29 -6.43 -13.68
C PRO A 64 3.82 -6.41 -13.75
N LYS A 65 4.43 -7.06 -14.76
CA LYS A 65 5.88 -7.04 -14.98
C LYS A 65 6.42 -5.64 -15.33
N GLU A 66 5.64 -4.85 -16.06
CA GLU A 66 6.00 -3.49 -16.47
C GLU A 66 5.59 -2.45 -15.43
N GLU A 67 4.46 -2.68 -14.76
CA GLU A 67 3.92 -1.75 -13.77
C GLU A 67 4.61 -1.84 -12.42
N LEU A 68 5.07 -3.03 -12.00
CA LEU A 68 5.69 -3.21 -10.69
C LEU A 68 6.91 -2.29 -10.45
N PRO A 69 7.90 -2.17 -11.36
CA PRO A 69 9.00 -1.23 -11.16
C PRO A 69 8.55 0.23 -11.01
N LYS A 70 7.53 0.66 -11.76
CA LYS A 70 6.95 2.01 -11.67
C LYS A 70 6.25 2.23 -10.33
N SER A 71 5.50 1.23 -9.87
CA SER A 71 4.85 1.24 -8.56
C SER A 71 5.87 1.31 -7.42
N VAL A 72 6.98 0.57 -7.53
CA VAL A 72 8.11 0.60 -6.59
C VAL A 72 8.72 1.99 -6.52
N GLU A 73 9.02 2.62 -7.65
CA GLU A 73 9.56 3.98 -7.71
C GLU A 73 8.60 5.02 -7.09
N LYS A 74 7.31 4.97 -7.47
CA LYS A 74 6.28 5.84 -6.90
C LYS A 74 6.16 5.65 -5.39
N TYR A 75 6.25 4.42 -4.89
CA TYR A 75 6.25 4.15 -3.46
C TYR A 75 7.49 4.73 -2.77
N ASP A 76 8.69 4.46 -3.30
CA ASP A 76 9.97 4.88 -2.73
C ASP A 76 10.04 6.40 -2.55
N LYS A 77 9.67 7.14 -3.60
CA LYS A 77 9.64 8.61 -3.57
C LYS A 77 8.76 9.12 -2.43
N ARG A 78 7.56 8.56 -2.28
CA ARG A 78 6.61 8.96 -1.23
C ARG A 78 7.10 8.56 0.16
N PHE A 79 7.71 7.38 0.27
CA PHE A 79 8.23 6.86 1.52
C PHE A 79 9.34 7.77 2.05
N ARG A 80 10.28 8.17 1.20
CA ARG A 80 11.38 9.09 1.55
C ARG A 80 10.86 10.44 2.05
N VAL A 81 9.88 11.04 1.36
CA VAL A 81 9.32 12.32 1.82
C VAL A 81 8.62 12.20 3.17
N LEU A 82 7.83 11.14 3.38
CA LEU A 82 7.17 10.92 4.68
C LEU A 82 8.18 10.59 5.78
N TYR A 83 9.20 9.80 5.46
CA TYR A 83 10.30 9.48 6.35
C TYR A 83 10.99 10.77 6.85
N ASP A 84 11.43 11.63 5.94
CA ASP A 84 12.07 12.90 6.27
C ASP A 84 11.14 13.84 7.04
N TYR A 85 9.86 13.88 6.65
CA TYR A 85 8.83 14.68 7.32
C TYR A 85 8.70 14.31 8.79
N PHE A 86 8.61 13.00 9.09
CA PHE A 86 8.47 12.51 10.46
C PHE A 86 9.78 12.60 11.22
N MET A 87 10.93 12.23 10.64
CA MET A 87 12.22 12.30 11.32
C MET A 87 12.60 13.71 11.79
N LYS A 88 12.19 14.75 11.04
CA LYS A 88 12.36 16.15 11.45
C LYS A 88 11.48 16.57 12.64
N ARG A 89 10.36 15.87 12.89
CA ARG A 89 9.33 16.27 13.87
C ARG A 89 9.26 15.37 15.10
N LEU A 90 9.72 14.12 15.00
CA LEU A 90 9.74 13.20 16.12
C LEU A 90 10.76 13.65 17.16
N GLN A 91 10.33 13.78 18.41
CA GLN A 91 11.23 14.06 19.55
C GLN A 91 11.48 12.81 20.40
N ASP A 92 10.72 11.74 20.19
CA ASP A 92 10.85 10.46 20.89
C ASP A 92 11.79 9.51 20.14
N ASP A 93 12.89 9.11 20.79
CA ASP A 93 13.88 8.17 20.27
C ASP A 93 13.29 6.80 19.95
N ALA A 94 12.31 6.33 20.72
CA ALA A 94 11.64 5.07 20.45
C ALA A 94 10.82 5.15 19.15
N ALA A 95 10.17 6.28 18.89
CA ALA A 95 9.47 6.52 17.64
C ALA A 95 10.43 6.64 16.44
N ARG A 96 11.57 7.32 16.62
CA ARG A 96 12.63 7.41 15.59
C ARG A 96 13.19 6.04 15.22
N LYS A 97 13.49 5.19 16.22
CA LYS A 97 13.97 3.81 15.97
C LYS A 97 12.98 2.98 15.15
N LYS A 98 11.67 3.13 15.39
CA LYS A 98 10.64 2.45 14.60
C LYS A 98 10.60 2.93 13.15
N MET A 99 10.81 4.23 12.91
CA MET A 99 10.91 4.78 11.56
C MET A 99 12.15 4.24 10.83
N GLU A 100 13.29 4.21 11.48
CA GLU A 100 14.53 3.63 10.93
C GLU A 100 14.38 2.14 10.61
N GLU A 101 13.73 1.37 11.50
CA GLU A 101 13.41 -0.02 11.24
C GLU A 101 12.48 -0.17 10.03
N GLY A 102 11.45 0.67 9.93
CA GLY A 102 10.57 0.72 8.76
C GLY A 102 11.31 1.02 7.46
N LYS A 103 12.30 1.92 7.49
CA LYS A 103 13.17 2.24 6.34
C LYS A 103 14.05 1.05 5.95
N ARG A 104 14.65 0.35 6.92
CA ARG A 104 15.43 -0.86 6.67
C ARG A 104 14.59 -1.94 5.98
N LEU A 105 13.39 -2.21 6.52
CA LEU A 105 12.46 -3.18 5.93
C LEU A 105 12.03 -2.78 4.51
N TRP A 106 11.84 -1.47 4.26
CA TRP A 106 11.54 -0.98 2.92
C TRP A 106 12.68 -1.24 1.93
N GLU A 107 13.92 -0.87 2.27
CA GLU A 107 15.06 -1.05 1.36
C GLU A 107 15.31 -2.53 1.04
N GLU A 108 15.17 -3.41 2.05
CA GLU A 108 15.21 -4.87 1.86
C GLU A 108 14.10 -5.34 0.90
N SER A 109 12.87 -4.87 1.11
CA SER A 109 11.71 -5.23 0.29
C SER A 109 11.83 -4.70 -1.14
N LYS A 110 12.35 -3.48 -1.32
CA LYS A 110 12.58 -2.86 -2.63
C LYS A 110 13.50 -3.73 -3.50
N ALA A 111 14.59 -4.24 -2.92
CA ALA A 111 15.48 -5.16 -3.64
C ALA A 111 14.75 -6.44 -4.08
N MET A 112 13.93 -7.02 -3.21
CA MET A 112 13.15 -8.23 -3.52
C MET A 112 12.09 -8.00 -4.60
N LEU A 113 11.41 -6.84 -4.59
CA LEU A 113 10.39 -6.48 -5.58
C LEU A 113 10.98 -6.29 -6.98
N LEU A 114 12.23 -5.82 -7.08
CA LEU A 114 12.92 -5.59 -8.35
C LEU A 114 13.68 -6.82 -8.86
N ALA A 115 13.86 -7.83 -8.02
CA ALA A 115 14.43 -9.12 -8.41
C ALA A 115 13.38 -10.00 -9.14
N PRO A 116 13.81 -11.00 -9.93
CA PRO A 116 12.91 -12.00 -10.48
C PRO A 116 12.01 -12.63 -9.40
N PRO A 117 10.70 -12.84 -9.66
CA PRO A 117 9.80 -13.33 -8.64
C PRO A 117 10.17 -14.70 -8.08
N SER A 118 10.19 -14.84 -6.76
CA SER A 118 10.39 -16.13 -6.07
C SER A 118 9.44 -16.29 -4.87
N LYS A 119 9.10 -17.53 -4.53
CA LYS A 119 8.21 -17.84 -3.39
C LYS A 119 8.79 -17.34 -2.06
N GLN A 120 10.11 -17.50 -1.88
CA GLN A 120 10.83 -17.03 -0.69
C GLN A 120 10.71 -15.52 -0.54
N ASN A 121 10.92 -14.77 -1.64
CA ASN A 121 10.77 -13.32 -1.62
C ASN A 121 9.32 -12.91 -1.35
N ALA A 122 8.31 -13.59 -1.90
CA ALA A 122 6.92 -13.28 -1.60
C ALA A 122 6.56 -13.48 -0.11
N LEU A 123 6.99 -14.58 0.50
CA LEU A 123 6.83 -14.80 1.94
C LEU A 123 7.51 -13.68 2.75
N LYS A 124 8.75 -13.33 2.36
CA LYS A 124 9.51 -12.30 3.07
C LYS A 124 8.91 -10.90 2.90
N LEU A 125 8.44 -10.57 1.70
CA LEU A 125 7.71 -9.33 1.41
C LEU A 125 6.44 -9.22 2.23
N GLN A 126 5.66 -10.30 2.33
CA GLN A 126 4.46 -10.35 3.17
C GLN A 126 4.79 -10.06 4.64
N GLU A 127 5.83 -10.71 5.17
CA GLU A 127 6.31 -10.50 6.54
C GLU A 127 6.76 -9.04 6.76
N ASN A 128 7.63 -8.53 5.88
CA ASN A 128 8.17 -7.18 5.96
C ASN A 128 7.07 -6.13 5.88
N PHE A 129 6.13 -6.26 4.94
CA PHE A 129 5.01 -5.32 4.83
C PHE A 129 4.08 -5.37 6.03
N LYS A 130 3.79 -6.55 6.60
CA LYS A 130 3.01 -6.66 7.84
C LYS A 130 3.71 -5.94 9.01
N LYS A 131 5.02 -6.09 9.14
CA LYS A 131 5.84 -5.37 10.14
C LYS A 131 5.83 -3.87 9.91
N MET A 132 6.09 -3.42 8.68
CA MET A 132 6.07 -2.00 8.31
C MET A 132 4.72 -1.34 8.62
N ILE A 133 3.62 -2.01 8.28
CA ILE A 133 2.25 -1.54 8.58
C ILE A 133 2.07 -1.27 10.09
N HIS A 134 2.61 -2.14 10.93
CA HIS A 134 2.54 -1.99 12.39
C HIS A 134 3.47 -0.89 12.90
N LEU A 135 4.73 -0.88 12.45
CA LEU A 135 5.74 0.10 12.87
C LEU A 135 5.37 1.53 12.48
N LEU A 136 4.85 1.71 11.26
CA LEU A 136 4.38 3.00 10.76
C LEU A 136 2.98 3.33 11.30
N GLY A 137 2.33 2.39 12.01
CA GLY A 137 1.02 2.46 12.66
C GLY A 137 0.96 3.44 13.84
N ALA A 138 0.42 4.64 13.61
CA ALA A 138 0.63 5.79 14.48
C ALA A 138 -0.58 6.26 15.33
N PRO A 139 -1.37 5.41 16.04
CA PRO A 139 -2.16 5.94 17.16
C PRO A 139 -1.27 6.40 18.33
N LYS A 140 -0.08 5.78 18.50
CA LYS A 140 0.83 6.11 19.63
C LYS A 140 1.85 7.21 19.31
N VAL A 141 2.32 7.29 18.06
CA VAL A 141 3.32 8.29 17.66
C VAL A 141 2.72 9.69 17.56
N LEU A 142 1.39 9.80 17.43
CA LEU A 142 0.69 11.04 17.18
C LEU A 142 -0.56 11.08 18.07
N LYS A 143 -0.43 11.62 19.28
CA LYS A 143 -1.55 12.05 20.15
C LYS A 143 -2.38 13.10 19.41
N THR A 144 -3.17 12.69 18.43
CA THR A 144 -3.82 13.60 17.49
C THR A 144 -5.33 13.51 17.63
N LYS A 145 -5.95 14.68 17.43
CA LYS A 145 -7.39 14.97 17.56
C LYS A 145 -8.27 13.87 16.93
N LYS A 146 -9.51 13.69 17.43
CA LYS A 146 -10.50 12.68 16.97
C LYS A 146 -10.59 12.53 15.44
N SER A 147 -10.41 13.60 14.67
CA SER A 147 -10.43 13.60 13.20
C SER A 147 -9.41 12.67 12.55
N PHE A 148 -8.27 12.39 13.18
CA PHE A 148 -7.24 11.52 12.61
C PHE A 148 -7.46 10.03 12.88
N GLN A 149 -8.32 9.69 13.85
CA GLN A 149 -8.73 8.31 14.11
C GLN A 149 -9.59 7.75 12.98
N ALA A 150 -10.42 8.60 12.35
CA ALA A 150 -11.25 8.20 11.21
C ALA A 150 -10.39 7.79 10.01
N VAL A 151 -9.36 8.58 9.67
CA VAL A 151 -8.41 8.27 8.58
C VAL A 151 -7.67 6.95 8.84
N ALA A 152 -7.22 6.72 10.07
CA ALA A 152 -6.57 5.48 10.46
C ALA A 152 -7.50 4.25 10.34
N LYS A 153 -8.77 4.38 10.72
CA LYS A 153 -9.79 3.33 10.57
C LYS A 153 -10.09 3.04 9.10
N THR A 154 -10.27 4.05 8.25
CA THR A 154 -10.50 3.85 6.81
C THR A 154 -9.31 3.14 6.15
N GLY A 155 -8.08 3.53 6.52
CA GLY A 155 -6.87 2.86 6.03
C GLY A 155 -6.74 1.38 6.48
N HIS A 156 -7.42 0.96 7.55
CA HIS A 156 -7.52 -0.44 7.95
C HIS A 156 -8.54 -1.19 7.08
N LEU A 157 -9.75 -0.64 6.93
CA LEU A 157 -10.83 -1.23 6.14
C LEU A 157 -10.45 -1.48 4.68
N CYS A 158 -9.70 -0.55 4.06
CA CYS A 158 -9.25 -0.72 2.68
C CYS A 158 -8.14 -1.78 2.52
N ARG A 159 -7.48 -2.20 3.60
CA ARG A 159 -6.31 -3.09 3.55
C ARG A 159 -6.68 -4.56 3.65
N GLU A 160 -7.68 -4.92 4.45
CA GLU A 160 -8.08 -6.31 4.66
C GLU A 160 -8.45 -7.03 3.35
N PRO A 161 -9.23 -6.44 2.43
CA PRO A 161 -9.54 -7.11 1.15
C PRO A 161 -8.29 -7.37 0.29
N LEU A 162 -7.32 -6.45 0.30
CA LEU A 162 -6.05 -6.63 -0.43
C LEU A 162 -5.18 -7.71 0.22
N PHE A 163 -5.13 -7.74 1.54
CA PHE A 163 -4.42 -8.79 2.27
C PHE A 163 -5.00 -10.18 1.95
N MET A 164 -6.32 -10.34 1.97
CA MET A 164 -6.99 -11.59 1.58
C MET A 164 -6.72 -11.96 0.11
N SER A 165 -6.73 -10.98 -0.79
CA SER A 165 -6.37 -11.20 -2.20
C SER A 165 -4.94 -11.72 -2.35
N ASN A 166 -3.99 -11.16 -1.59
CA ASN A 166 -2.61 -11.62 -1.60
C ASN A 166 -2.46 -13.05 -1.08
N LEU A 167 -3.16 -13.41 0.01
CA LEU A 167 -3.19 -14.79 0.51
C LEU A 167 -3.70 -15.77 -0.56
N TYR A 168 -4.76 -15.40 -1.27
CA TYR A 168 -5.30 -16.23 -2.35
C TYR A 168 -4.30 -16.41 -3.50
N LEU A 169 -3.65 -15.33 -3.94
CA LEU A 169 -2.63 -15.39 -4.99
C LEU A 169 -1.39 -16.20 -4.56
N MET A 170 -0.97 -16.08 -3.30
CA MET A 170 0.10 -16.90 -2.72
C MET A 170 -0.26 -18.38 -2.77
N LYS A 171 -1.49 -18.73 -2.35
CA LYS A 171 -1.99 -20.10 -2.42
C LYS A 171 -2.05 -20.64 -3.85
N LEU A 172 -2.53 -19.85 -4.81
CA LEU A 172 -2.52 -20.22 -6.24
C LEU A 172 -1.10 -20.46 -6.77
N TRP A 173 -0.12 -19.72 -6.25
CA TRP A 173 1.28 -19.92 -6.60
C TRP A 173 1.92 -21.11 -5.87
N GLY A 174 1.18 -21.80 -5.01
CA GLY A 174 1.65 -22.93 -4.21
C GLY A 174 2.53 -22.50 -3.05
N ILE A 175 2.14 -21.43 -2.35
CA ILE A 175 2.66 -21.02 -1.04
C ILE A 175 1.53 -21.22 -0.03
N ASP A 176 1.78 -22.01 1.01
CA ASP A 176 0.81 -22.31 2.08
C ASP A 176 0.79 -21.24 3.19
#